data_AF-A0A211YLR6-F1
#
_entry.id   AF-A0A211YLR6-F1
#
_cell.length_a   1.000
_cell.length_b   1.000
_cell.length_c   1.000
_cell.angle_alpha   90.00
_cell.angle_beta   90.00
_cell.angle_gamma   90.00
#
_symmetry.space_group_name_H-M   'P 1'
#
loop_
_entity.id
_entity.type
_entity.pdbx_description
1 polymer ?
#
loop_
_entity_poly.entity_id
_entity_poly.type
_entity_poly.pdbx_seq_one_letter_code
_entity_poly.pdbx_strand_id
1 'polypeptide(L)'
;MRLHLQPRLLAAVLAFIFWLYGVVMVLYLIEPLYSLRGPVEARIALLWYHVWFLGNPVQVQVFEAARVYSVPVLAAALLALETGLAQAYIVLRNARPGTASIAAFTASLIALVAAGVLRALLRLLERGVDMLTGSYQLRTSAGLIVLGREVVETSRFMELGAWLALVLAGVLVVLSLLYILATGVLEESSTSAGKIAANEAAAG
;
A
#
# COMPACT_ATOMS: atom_id res chain seq x y z
N MET A 1 -26.02 23.99 -5.24
CA MET A 1 -25.60 23.99 -3.82
C MET A 1 -24.07 23.97 -3.79
N ARG A 2 -23.42 25.14 -3.72
CA ARG A 2 -21.95 25.23 -3.69
C ARG A 2 -21.49 24.84 -2.29
N LEU A 3 -20.96 23.62 -2.12
CA LEU A 3 -20.27 23.25 -0.89
C LEU A 3 -19.08 24.21 -0.74
N HIS A 4 -19.15 25.12 0.23
CA HIS A 4 -18.01 25.93 0.69
C HIS A 4 -17.02 25.05 1.46
N LEU A 5 -16.54 23.97 0.84
CA LEU A 5 -15.40 23.22 1.35
C LEU A 5 -14.16 24.10 1.14
N GLN A 6 -13.59 24.58 2.24
CA GLN A 6 -12.37 25.36 2.19
C GLN A 6 -11.25 24.47 1.61
N PRO A 7 -10.64 24.83 0.46
CA PRO A 7 -9.65 23.98 -0.20
C PRO A 7 -8.42 23.72 0.69
N ARG A 8 -8.13 24.63 1.63
CA ARG A 8 -7.08 24.46 2.64
C ARG A 8 -7.37 23.34 3.63
N LEU A 9 -8.62 23.22 4.09
CA LEU A 9 -9.02 22.13 4.99
C LEU A 9 -8.90 20.79 4.27
N LEU A 10 -9.36 20.71 3.01
CA LEU A 10 -9.21 19.50 2.19
C LEU A 10 -7.74 19.12 1.99
N ALA A 11 -6.87 20.09 1.68
CA ALA A 11 -5.44 19.83 1.53
C ALA A 11 -4.78 19.34 2.84
N ALA A 12 -5.17 19.90 3.99
CA ALA A 12 -4.67 19.47 5.30
C ALA A 12 -5.13 18.03 5.65
N VAL A 13 -6.39 17.72 5.39
CA VAL A 13 -6.94 16.37 5.61
C VAL A 13 -6.28 15.37 4.66
N LEU A 14 -6.11 15.73 3.38
CA LEU A 14 -5.39 14.90 2.41
C LEU A 14 -3.95 14.65 2.85
N ALA A 15 -3.23 15.69 3.29
CA ALA A 15 -1.86 15.56 3.78
C ALA A 15 -1.76 14.53 4.91
N PHE A 16 -2.66 14.63 5.90
CA PHE A 16 -2.71 13.71 7.03
C PHE A 16 -3.03 12.27 6.59
N ILE A 17 -4.03 12.07 5.74
CA ILE A 17 -4.44 10.72 5.32
C ILE A 17 -3.39 10.08 4.41
N PHE A 18 -2.74 10.84 3.52
CA PHE A 18 -1.63 10.34 2.70
C PHE A 18 -0.46 9.89 3.57
N TRP A 19 -0.12 10.69 4.58
CA TRP A 19 0.93 10.34 5.54
C TRP A 19 0.57 9.07 6.32
N LEU A 20 -0.64 9.02 6.89
CA LEU A 20 -1.14 7.86 7.63
C LEU A 20 -1.15 6.59 6.78
N TYR A 21 -1.64 6.69 5.54
CA TYR A 21 -1.66 5.59 4.58
C TYR A 21 -0.24 5.09 4.28
N GLY A 22 0.70 5.99 4.00
CA GLY A 22 2.09 5.63 3.74
C GLY A 22 2.74 4.92 4.92
N VAL A 23 2.55 5.43 6.15
CA VAL A 23 3.07 4.81 7.38
C VAL A 23 2.47 3.41 7.57
N VAL A 24 1.14 3.27 7.42
CA VAL A 24 0.47 1.97 7.54
C VAL A 24 1.01 0.96 6.52
N MET A 25 1.18 1.38 5.25
CA MET A 25 1.72 0.50 4.21
C MET A 25 3.17 0.07 4.51
N VAL A 26 4.02 0.97 5.00
CA VAL A 26 5.40 0.64 5.39
C VAL A 26 5.42 -0.35 6.56
N LEU A 27 4.55 -0.18 7.55
CA LEU A 27 4.43 -1.12 8.67
C LEU A 27 4.05 -2.52 8.18
N TYR A 28 3.03 -2.63 7.31
CA TYR A 28 2.67 -3.92 6.70
C TYR A 28 3.82 -4.60 5.96
N LEU A 29 4.72 -3.81 5.36
CA LEU A 29 5.82 -4.32 4.57
C LEU A 29 6.98 -4.88 5.42
N ILE A 30 7.24 -4.24 6.57
CA ILE A 30 8.41 -4.52 7.41
C ILE A 30 8.06 -5.45 8.58
N GLU A 31 6.85 -5.37 9.13
CA GLU A 31 6.50 -6.12 10.32
C GLU A 31 6.34 -7.62 10.04
N PRO A 32 6.82 -8.51 10.92
CA PRO A 32 6.59 -9.94 10.77
C PRO A 32 5.10 -10.23 10.94
N LEU A 33 4.46 -10.65 9.85
CA LEU A 33 3.03 -10.94 9.81
C LEU A 33 2.71 -12.32 10.38
N TYR A 34 3.64 -13.26 10.20
CA TYR A 34 3.54 -14.63 10.68
C TYR A 34 4.82 -15.03 11.43
N SER A 35 4.63 -15.72 12.57
CA SER A 35 5.68 -16.46 13.24
C SER A 35 5.28 -17.92 13.36
N LEU A 36 6.14 -18.83 12.94
CA LEU A 36 5.97 -20.28 13.10
C LEU A 36 6.96 -20.78 14.17
N ARG A 37 6.48 -21.65 15.06
CA ARG A 37 7.29 -22.33 16.08
C ARG A 37 7.02 -23.83 16.04
N GLY A 38 8.08 -24.65 16.11
CA GLY A 38 7.97 -26.11 16.07
C GLY A 38 9.11 -26.73 15.25
N PRO A 39 8.86 -27.81 14.49
CA PRO A 39 9.82 -28.40 13.55
C PRO A 39 10.32 -27.40 12.50
N VAL A 40 9.46 -26.44 12.16
CA VAL A 40 9.76 -25.28 11.33
C VAL A 40 9.68 -24.03 12.20
N GLU A 41 10.79 -23.31 12.27
CA GLU A 41 10.84 -21.98 12.87
C GLU A 41 10.87 -20.95 11.76
N ALA A 42 9.91 -20.02 11.73
CA ALA A 42 9.93 -18.99 10.71
C ALA A 42 9.39 -17.65 11.21
N ARG A 43 9.91 -16.57 10.63
CA ARG A 43 9.42 -15.21 10.77
C ARG A 43 9.28 -14.63 9.37
N ILE A 44 8.05 -14.28 9.01
CA ILE A 44 7.71 -13.95 7.63
C ILE A 44 7.10 -12.54 7.59
N ALA A 45 7.77 -11.63 6.91
CA ALA A 45 7.28 -10.32 6.51
C ALA A 45 7.21 -10.24 4.98
N LEU A 46 6.67 -9.14 4.45
CA LEU A 46 6.60 -8.95 2.99
C LEU A 46 7.93 -8.56 2.37
N LEU A 47 8.82 -7.86 3.08
CA LEU A 47 10.13 -7.45 2.56
C LEU A 47 11.26 -8.41 2.92
N TRP A 48 11.06 -9.26 3.92
CA TRP A 48 12.06 -10.18 4.42
C TRP A 48 11.39 -11.41 5.02
N TYR A 49 12.10 -12.53 5.00
CA TYR A 49 11.66 -13.73 5.69
C TYR A 49 12.88 -14.49 6.20
N HIS A 50 12.68 -15.23 7.28
CA HIS A 50 13.61 -16.23 7.75
C HIS A 50 12.85 -17.51 8.03
N VAL A 51 13.27 -18.61 7.42
CA VAL A 51 12.67 -19.93 7.60
C VAL A 51 13.79 -20.92 7.90
N TRP A 52 13.65 -21.63 9.01
CA TRP A 52 14.54 -22.69 9.45
C TRP A 52 13.75 -23.99 9.56
N PHE A 53 14.28 -25.04 8.94
CA PHE A 53 13.76 -26.40 9.05
C PHE A 53 14.77 -27.24 9.82
N LEU A 54 14.42 -27.69 11.02
CA LEU A 54 15.31 -28.47 11.89
C LEU A 54 16.72 -27.84 12.05
N GLY A 55 16.77 -26.52 12.22
CA GLY A 55 18.01 -25.76 12.38
C GLY A 55 18.75 -25.37 11.09
N ASN A 56 18.31 -25.86 9.93
CA ASN A 56 18.90 -25.49 8.64
C ASN A 56 18.07 -24.40 7.94
N PRO A 57 18.70 -23.34 7.41
CA PRO A 57 17.98 -22.31 6.67
C PRO A 57 17.43 -22.87 5.36
N VAL A 58 16.16 -22.60 5.07
CA VAL A 58 15.48 -23.02 3.84
C VAL A 58 14.93 -21.80 3.11
N GLN A 59 15.17 -21.76 1.80
CA GLN A 59 14.58 -20.76 0.93
C GLN A 59 13.26 -21.28 0.37
N VAL A 60 12.22 -20.44 0.44
CA VAL A 60 10.88 -20.78 -0.03
C VAL A 60 10.53 -19.83 -1.17
N GLN A 61 10.34 -20.37 -2.37
CA GLN A 61 10.13 -19.57 -3.59
C GLN A 61 8.92 -18.63 -3.49
N VAL A 62 7.87 -19.04 -2.76
CA VAL A 62 6.67 -18.22 -2.54
C VAL A 62 7.00 -16.93 -1.79
N PHE A 63 7.88 -16.98 -0.79
CA PHE A 63 8.27 -15.81 -0.01
C PHE A 63 9.26 -14.91 -0.76
N GLU A 64 10.14 -15.48 -1.58
CA GLU A 64 10.96 -14.68 -2.50
C GLU A 64 10.10 -13.93 -3.52
N ALA A 65 9.08 -14.58 -4.09
CA ALA A 65 8.15 -13.92 -4.98
C ALA A 65 7.40 -12.78 -4.26
N ALA A 66 6.88 -13.04 -3.06
CA ALA A 66 6.22 -12.01 -2.25
C ALA A 66 7.11 -10.79 -1.98
N ARG A 67 8.40 -11.02 -1.73
CA ARG A 67 9.42 -9.97 -1.55
C ARG A 67 9.68 -9.15 -2.80
N VAL A 68 9.75 -9.76 -3.97
CA VAL A 68 9.93 -9.01 -5.22
C VAL A 68 8.68 -8.19 -5.54
N TYR A 69 7.50 -8.77 -5.37
CA TYR A 69 6.23 -8.08 -5.66
C TYR A 69 5.83 -7.04 -4.61
N SER A 70 6.49 -7.00 -3.46
CA SER A 70 6.28 -5.95 -2.44
C SER A 70 7.05 -4.65 -2.76
N VAL A 71 8.03 -4.68 -3.68
CA VAL A 71 8.81 -3.49 -4.10
C VAL A 71 7.93 -2.38 -4.72
N PRO A 72 7.01 -2.66 -5.66
CA PRO A 72 6.07 -1.65 -6.16
C PRO A 72 5.16 -1.08 -5.08
N VAL A 73 4.77 -1.89 -4.08
CA VAL A 73 3.94 -1.45 -2.95
C VAL A 73 4.72 -0.50 -2.06
N LEU A 74 6.01 -0.79 -1.83
CA LEU A 74 6.92 0.12 -1.11
C LEU A 74 7.07 1.46 -1.85
N ALA A 75 7.29 1.42 -3.17
CA ALA A 75 7.37 2.63 -3.98
C ALA A 75 6.09 3.48 -3.88
N ALA A 76 4.91 2.85 -3.94
CA ALA A 76 3.64 3.52 -3.75
C ALA A 76 3.48 4.12 -2.34
N ALA A 77 3.95 3.44 -1.30
CA ALA A 77 3.94 3.94 0.07
C ALA A 77 4.82 5.18 0.23
N LEU A 78 6.03 5.17 -0.36
CA LEU A 78 6.93 6.33 -0.37
C LEU A 78 6.32 7.51 -1.12
N LEU A 79 5.73 7.27 -2.29
CA LEU A 79 5.03 8.30 -3.05
C LEU A 79 3.86 8.90 -2.28
N ALA A 80 3.11 8.10 -1.52
CA ALA A 80 2.05 8.58 -0.64
C ALA A 80 2.60 9.50 0.46
N LEU A 81 3.72 9.14 1.11
CA LEU A 81 4.39 9.99 2.09
C LEU A 81 4.85 11.32 1.49
N GLU A 82 5.51 11.29 0.33
CA GLU A 82 5.96 12.48 -0.40
C GLU A 82 4.78 13.38 -0.79
N THR A 83 3.69 12.78 -1.28
CA THR A 83 2.46 13.52 -1.61
C THR A 83 1.85 14.18 -0.37
N GLY A 84 1.83 13.47 0.76
CA GLY A 84 1.39 14.02 2.04
C GLY A 84 2.21 15.25 2.47
N LEU A 85 3.53 15.16 2.36
CA LEU A 85 4.45 16.27 2.64
C LEU A 85 4.25 17.45 1.68
N ALA A 86 4.06 17.18 0.39
CA ALA A 86 3.79 18.21 -0.62
C ALA A 86 2.48 18.96 -0.31
N GLN A 87 1.41 18.26 0.08
CA GLN A 87 0.16 18.89 0.48
C GLN A 87 0.31 19.71 1.78
N ALA A 88 1.04 19.19 2.77
CA ALA A 88 1.33 19.92 4.00
C ALA A 88 2.10 21.23 3.70
N TYR A 89 3.09 21.16 2.80
CA TYR A 89 3.86 22.33 2.37
C TYR A 89 2.98 23.41 1.72
N ILE A 90 2.02 23.01 0.87
CA ILE A 90 1.07 23.93 0.23
C ILE A 90 0.20 24.64 1.26
N VAL A 91 -0.29 23.89 2.26
CA VAL A 91 -1.07 24.45 3.37
C VAL A 91 -0.24 25.46 4.16
N LEU A 92 1.01 25.11 4.50
CA LEU A 92 1.91 25.97 5.29
C LEU A 92 2.33 27.24 4.54
N ARG A 93 2.57 27.15 3.23
CA ARG A 93 3.04 28.28 2.40
C ARG A 93 1.91 29.08 1.75
N ASN A 94 0.65 28.69 1.96
CA ASN A 94 -0.50 29.27 1.27
C ASN A 94 -0.32 29.30 -0.27
N ALA A 95 0.32 28.27 -0.81
CA ALA A 95 0.62 28.17 -2.23
C ALA A 95 -0.64 27.83 -3.04
N ARG A 96 -0.63 28.14 -4.35
CA ARG A 96 -1.75 27.79 -5.24
C ARG A 96 -1.78 26.28 -5.49
N PRO A 97 -2.96 25.63 -5.41
CA PRO A 97 -3.08 24.17 -5.44
C PRO A 97 -2.99 23.52 -6.84
N GLY A 98 -2.84 24.31 -7.92
CA GLY A 98 -3.07 23.90 -9.32
C GLY A 98 -2.55 22.52 -9.71
N THR A 99 -1.25 22.33 -9.87
CA THR A 99 -0.67 21.03 -10.28
C THR A 99 -0.68 19.99 -9.16
N ALA A 100 -0.72 20.44 -7.90
CA ALA A 100 -0.67 19.57 -6.74
C ALA A 100 -1.98 18.81 -6.49
N SER A 101 -3.12 19.35 -6.89
CA SER A 101 -4.41 18.64 -6.79
C SER A 101 -4.47 17.46 -7.77
N ILE A 102 -3.95 17.64 -8.99
CA ILE A 102 -3.81 16.56 -9.98
C ILE A 102 -2.84 15.50 -9.46
N ALA A 103 -1.68 15.90 -8.95
CA ALA A 103 -0.70 14.96 -8.38
C ALA A 103 -1.28 14.15 -7.21
N ALA A 104 -2.04 14.79 -6.32
CA ALA A 104 -2.73 14.10 -5.22
C ALA A 104 -3.77 13.10 -5.74
N PHE A 105 -4.51 13.43 -6.79
CA PHE A 105 -5.46 12.49 -7.38
C PHE A 105 -4.74 11.28 -8.01
N THR A 106 -3.70 11.51 -8.80
CA THR A 106 -2.89 10.42 -9.36
C THR A 106 -2.29 9.53 -8.27
N ALA A 107 -1.74 10.13 -7.21
CA ALA A 107 -1.21 9.41 -6.06
C ALA A 107 -2.30 8.58 -5.35
N SER A 108 -3.53 9.09 -5.26
CA SER A 108 -4.65 8.35 -4.65
C SER A 108 -5.07 7.13 -5.47
N LEU A 109 -5.00 7.20 -6.80
CA LEU A 109 -5.24 6.03 -7.67
C LEU A 109 -4.15 4.98 -7.53
N ILE A 110 -2.88 5.42 -7.47
CA ILE A 110 -1.73 4.53 -7.21
C ILE A 110 -1.90 3.84 -5.84
N ALA A 111 -2.31 4.59 -4.82
CA ALA A 111 -2.61 4.04 -3.50
C ALA A 111 -3.71 2.96 -3.57
N LEU A 112 -4.79 3.20 -4.30
CA LEU A 112 -5.86 2.21 -4.46
C LEU A 112 -5.37 0.90 -5.10
N VAL A 113 -4.57 1.01 -6.17
CA VAL A 113 -3.96 -0.16 -6.81
C VAL A 113 -3.01 -0.87 -5.84
N ALA A 114 -2.14 -0.13 -5.15
CA ALA A 114 -1.19 -0.68 -4.19
C ALA A 114 -1.89 -1.40 -3.02
N ALA A 115 -3.01 -0.89 -2.52
CA ALA A 115 -3.81 -1.55 -1.49
C ALA A 115 -4.41 -2.89 -2.00
N GLY A 116 -4.82 -2.94 -3.27
CA GLY A 116 -5.26 -4.17 -3.93
C GLY A 116 -4.12 -5.20 -4.06
N VAL A 117 -2.94 -4.75 -4.47
CA VAL A 117 -1.74 -5.59 -4.57
C VAL A 117 -1.33 -6.11 -3.19
N LEU A 118 -1.32 -5.26 -2.15
CA LEU A 118 -1.04 -5.69 -0.78
C LEU A 118 -1.97 -6.83 -0.36
N ARG A 119 -3.27 -6.71 -0.62
CA ARG A 119 -4.23 -7.78 -0.32
C ARG A 119 -3.91 -9.09 -1.05
N ALA A 120 -3.47 -9.02 -2.31
CA ALA A 120 -3.06 -10.20 -3.07
C ALA A 120 -1.79 -10.84 -2.47
N LEU A 121 -0.82 -10.02 -2.04
CA LEU A 121 0.41 -10.50 -1.40
C LEU A 121 0.15 -11.14 -0.04
N LEU A 122 -0.74 -10.58 0.77
CA LEU A 122 -1.13 -11.19 2.05
C LEU A 122 -1.75 -12.58 1.85
N ARG A 123 -2.59 -12.75 0.82
CA ARG A 123 -3.13 -14.07 0.45
C ARG A 123 -2.06 -15.03 -0.08
N LEU A 124 -1.05 -14.51 -0.77
CA LEU A 124 0.08 -15.31 -1.22
C LEU A 124 0.91 -15.82 -0.03
N LEU A 125 1.15 -14.95 0.96
CA LEU A 125 1.83 -15.33 2.20
C LEU A 125 1.03 -16.38 2.98
N GLU A 126 -0.28 -16.18 3.14
CA GLU A 126 -1.17 -17.14 3.81
C GLU A 126 -1.05 -18.54 3.18
N ARG A 127 -1.13 -18.63 1.85
CA ARG A 127 -0.92 -19.91 1.13
C ARG A 127 0.48 -20.47 1.32
N GLY A 128 1.50 -19.61 1.37
CA GLY A 128 2.89 -20.04 1.61
C GLY A 128 3.08 -20.58 3.04
N VAL A 129 2.41 -20.00 4.02
CA VAL A 129 2.38 -20.49 5.41
C VAL A 129 1.63 -21.82 5.48
N ASP A 130 0.48 -21.94 4.81
CA ASP A 130 -0.27 -23.19 4.76
C ASP A 130 0.55 -24.37 4.20
N MET A 131 1.45 -24.10 3.24
CA MET A 131 2.38 -25.11 2.71
C MET A 131 3.47 -25.54 3.71
N LEU A 132 3.79 -24.68 4.69
CA LEU A 132 4.75 -24.97 5.75
C LEU A 132 4.09 -25.57 7.00
N THR A 133 2.79 -25.41 7.16
CA THR A 133 2.06 -25.98 8.30
C THR A 133 1.55 -27.37 7.93
N GLY A 134 1.98 -28.39 8.65
CA GLY A 134 1.56 -29.76 8.35
C GLY A 134 2.05 -30.78 9.37
N SER A 135 1.52 -32.00 9.31
CA SER A 135 2.10 -33.08 10.10
C SER A 135 3.39 -33.55 9.43
N TYR A 136 4.54 -33.13 9.97
CA TYR A 136 5.84 -33.64 9.53
C TYR A 136 6.02 -35.07 10.03
N GLN A 137 5.79 -36.02 9.12
CA GLN A 137 5.97 -37.45 9.35
C GLN A 137 7.16 -37.93 8.53
N LEU A 138 8.21 -38.41 9.20
CA LEU A 138 9.31 -39.08 8.53
C LEU A 138 9.12 -40.59 8.63
N ARG A 139 9.00 -41.28 7.49
CA ARG A 139 8.99 -42.74 7.46
C ARG A 139 10.43 -43.23 7.32
N THR A 140 10.94 -43.87 8.36
CA THR A 140 12.27 -44.47 8.37
C THR A 140 12.15 -45.99 8.37
N SER A 141 13.25 -46.69 8.12
CA SER A 141 13.34 -48.15 8.25
C SER A 141 12.98 -48.65 9.66
N ALA A 142 13.04 -47.77 10.67
CA ALA A 142 12.71 -48.05 12.07
C ALA A 142 11.26 -47.72 12.45
N GLY A 143 10.45 -47.20 11.52
CA GLY A 143 9.06 -46.80 11.78
C GLY A 143 8.78 -45.35 11.42
N LEU A 144 7.61 -44.87 11.84
CA LEU A 144 7.12 -43.51 11.57
C LEU A 144 7.49 -42.56 12.72
N ILE A 145 8.25 -41.52 12.42
CA ILE A 145 8.62 -40.47 13.36
C ILE A 145 7.68 -39.28 13.13
N VAL A 146 6.88 -38.94 14.13
CA VAL A 146 6.03 -37.74 14.12
C VAL A 146 6.81 -36.61 14.79
N LEU A 147 7.19 -35.60 14.01
CA LEU A 147 8.04 -34.49 14.49
C LEU A 147 7.24 -33.43 15.28
N GLY A 148 5.90 -33.51 15.27
CA GLY A 148 5.01 -32.60 15.98
C GLY A 148 4.13 -31.79 15.03
N ARG A 149 3.55 -30.70 15.53
CA ARG A 149 2.78 -29.70 14.78
C ARG A 149 3.40 -28.33 14.97
N GLU A 150 3.31 -27.49 13.95
CA GLU A 150 3.68 -26.08 14.04
C GLU A 150 2.59 -25.30 14.78
N VAL A 151 3.03 -24.36 15.61
CA VAL A 151 2.16 -23.30 16.15
C VAL A 151 2.35 -22.07 15.26
N VAL A 152 1.26 -21.58 14.68
CA VAL A 152 1.23 -20.36 13.89
C VAL A 152 0.75 -19.21 14.78
N GLU A 153 1.59 -18.20 14.94
CA GLU A 153 1.25 -16.94 15.58
C GLU A 153 1.08 -15.86 14.50
N THR A 154 -0.09 -15.23 14.46
CA THR A 154 -0.39 -14.12 13.54
C THR A 154 -0.25 -12.78 14.25
N SER A 155 0.31 -11.78 13.56
CA SER A 155 0.36 -10.42 14.07
C SER A 155 -1.02 -9.76 14.09
N ARG A 156 -1.23 -8.78 14.99
CA ARG A 156 -2.43 -7.95 15.02
C ARG A 156 -2.61 -7.09 13.75
N PHE A 157 -1.50 -6.78 13.07
CA PHE A 157 -1.55 -6.10 11.78
C PHE A 157 -2.18 -6.99 10.71
N MET A 158 -1.91 -8.30 10.74
CA MET A 158 -2.62 -9.25 9.88
C MET A 158 -4.13 -9.29 10.18
N GLU A 159 -4.53 -9.18 11.45
CA GLU A 159 -5.94 -9.20 11.88
C GLU A 159 -6.72 -7.94 11.44
N LEU A 160 -6.09 -6.76 11.52
CA LEU A 160 -6.64 -5.51 10.97
C LEU A 160 -6.79 -5.58 9.44
N GLY A 161 -5.94 -6.39 8.81
CA GLY A 161 -6.04 -6.84 7.43
C GLY A 161 -5.86 -5.74 6.38
N ALA A 162 -5.78 -6.16 5.11
CA ALA A 162 -5.70 -5.26 3.95
C ALA A 162 -6.88 -4.27 3.85
N TRP A 163 -7.93 -4.48 4.64
CA TRP A 163 -9.12 -3.64 4.66
C TRP A 163 -8.82 -2.22 5.10
N LEU A 164 -7.97 -2.03 6.12
CA LEU A 164 -7.59 -0.69 6.56
C LEU A 164 -6.94 0.10 5.41
N ALA A 165 -6.00 -0.53 4.69
CA ALA A 165 -5.34 0.08 3.54
C ALA A 165 -6.33 0.40 2.41
N LEU A 166 -7.27 -0.51 2.12
CA LEU A 166 -8.30 -0.29 1.11
C LEU A 166 -9.26 0.86 1.46
N VAL A 167 -9.70 0.93 2.73
CA VAL A 167 -10.58 2.00 3.20
C VAL A 167 -9.86 3.34 3.12
N LEU A 168 -8.61 3.42 3.60
CA LEU A 168 -7.82 4.65 3.51
C LEU A 168 -7.60 5.07 2.05
N ALA A 169 -7.28 4.14 1.15
CA ALA A 169 -7.12 4.45 -0.26
C ALA A 169 -8.43 4.91 -0.92
N GLY A 170 -9.56 4.28 -0.58
CA GLY A 170 -10.88 4.73 -1.05
C GLY A 170 -11.21 6.14 -0.58
N VAL A 171 -10.93 6.45 0.69
CA VAL A 171 -11.11 7.80 1.25
C VAL A 171 -10.20 8.80 0.55
N LEU A 172 -8.94 8.45 0.27
CA LEU A 172 -8.01 9.30 -0.48
C LEU A 172 -8.54 9.66 -1.87
N VAL A 173 -9.09 8.69 -2.61
CA VAL A 173 -9.66 8.93 -3.95
C VAL A 173 -10.87 9.87 -3.89
N VAL A 174 -11.76 9.68 -2.92
CA VAL A 174 -12.93 10.56 -2.75
C VAL A 174 -12.49 11.98 -2.40
N LEU A 175 -11.57 12.12 -1.45
CA LEU A 175 -11.09 13.44 -1.01
C LEU A 175 -10.26 14.15 -2.09
N SER A 176 -9.45 13.43 -2.84
CA SER A 176 -8.65 14.00 -3.93
C SER A 176 -9.54 14.46 -5.08
N LEU A 177 -10.61 13.72 -5.39
CA LEU A 177 -11.63 14.14 -6.35
C LEU A 177 -12.35 15.41 -5.90
N LEU A 178 -12.79 15.46 -4.65
CA LEU A 178 -13.40 16.67 -4.07
C LEU A 178 -12.45 17.87 -4.09
N TYR A 179 -11.16 17.63 -3.87
CA TYR A 179 -10.14 18.67 -3.91
C TYR A 179 -9.91 19.22 -5.32
N ILE A 180 -9.89 18.37 -6.35
CA ILE A 180 -9.85 18.83 -7.75
C ILE A 180 -11.09 19.68 -8.08
N LEU A 181 -12.28 19.20 -7.72
CA LEU A 181 -13.53 19.92 -7.98
C LEU A 181 -13.58 21.28 -7.25
N ALA A 182 -13.11 21.33 -6.00
CA ALA A 182 -13.07 22.55 -5.21
C ALA A 182 -12.03 23.57 -5.70
N THR A 183 -10.99 23.12 -6.41
CA THR A 183 -9.93 23.99 -6.92
C THR A 183 -10.18 24.49 -8.34
N GLY A 184 -11.23 24.01 -9.03
CA GLY A 184 -11.64 24.52 -10.35
C GLY A 184 -10.63 24.29 -11.48
N VAL A 185 -9.60 23.45 -11.24
CA VAL A 185 -8.47 23.24 -12.16
C VAL A 185 -8.92 22.71 -13.53
N LEU A 186 -10.04 21.99 -13.59
CA LEU A 186 -10.62 21.48 -14.85
C LEU A 186 -11.30 22.57 -15.70
N GLU A 187 -11.73 23.68 -15.11
CA GLU A 187 -12.35 24.78 -15.86
C GLU A 187 -11.29 25.66 -16.55
N GLU A 188 -10.16 25.92 -15.90
CA GLU A 188 -9.06 26.74 -16.47
C GLU A 188 -8.34 26.06 -17.65
N SER A 189 -8.21 24.73 -17.66
CA SER A 189 -7.51 24.03 -18.75
C SER A 189 -8.29 24.06 -20.07
N SER A 190 -9.63 24.03 -20.02
CA SER A 190 -10.50 24.07 -21.21
C SER A 190 -10.52 25.46 -21.89
N THR A 191 -10.47 26.53 -21.09
CA THR A 191 -10.42 27.91 -21.62
C THR A 191 -9.04 28.28 -22.16
N SER A 192 -7.96 27.74 -21.58
CA SER A 192 -6.60 27.88 -22.12
C SER A 192 -6.44 27.15 -23.46
N ALA A 193 -6.90 25.90 -23.57
CA ALA A 193 -6.83 25.14 -24.82
C ALA A 193 -7.66 25.77 -25.95
N GLY A 194 -8.85 26.30 -25.63
CA GLY A 194 -9.68 27.03 -26.59
C GLY A 194 -9.05 28.34 -27.10
N LYS A 195 -8.30 29.06 -26.26
CA LYS A 195 -7.58 30.28 -26.66
C LYS A 195 -6.37 29.97 -27.57
N ILE A 196 -5.71 28.83 -27.35
CA ILE A 196 -4.58 28.40 -28.19
C ILE A 196 -5.10 27.99 -29.59
N ALA A 197 -6.16 27.18 -29.65
CA ALA A 197 -6.79 26.80 -30.92
C ALA A 197 -7.36 27.99 -31.71
N ALA A 198 -7.92 28.99 -31.02
CA ALA A 198 -8.42 30.21 -31.66
C ALA A 198 -7.30 31.10 -32.24
N ASN A 199 -6.13 31.14 -31.59
CA ASN A 199 -4.97 31.87 -32.12
C ASN A 199 -4.31 31.17 -33.30
N GLU A 200 -4.30 29.83 -33.35
CA GLU A 200 -3.80 29.08 -34.51
C GLU A 200 -4.73 29.22 -35.72
N ALA A 201 -6.05 29.27 -35.52
CA ALA A 201 -7.02 29.50 -36.59
C ALA A 201 -7.03 30.93 -37.14
N ALA A 202 -6.55 31.93 -36.38
CA ALA A 202 -6.45 33.32 -36.81
C ALA A 202 -5.11 33.66 -37.49
N ALA A 203 -4.14 32.75 -37.46
CA ALA A 203 -2.79 32.93 -37.99
C ALA A 203 -2.52 32.19 -39.32
N GLY A 204 -3.52 31.50 -39.88
CA GLY A 204 -3.49 30.86 -41.21
C GLY A 204 -4.50 31.50 -42.16
#